data_AF-A0A1W1VV88-F1
#
_entry.id   AF-A0A1W1VV88-F1
#
_cell.length_a   1.000
_cell.length_b   1.000
_cell.length_c   1.000
_cell.angle_alpha   90.00
_cell.angle_beta   90.00
_cell.angle_gamma   90.00
#
_symmetry.space_group_name_H-M   'P 1'
#
loop_
_entity.id
_entity.type
_entity.pdbx_description
1 polymer ?
#
loop_
_entity_poly.entity_id
_entity_poly.type
_entity_poly.pdbx_seq_one_letter_code
_entity_poly.pdbx_strand_id
1 'polypeptide(L)'
;MNHFGHKPLIDFGGLPVFAELCVYELFRLSGWEARWLETYGAPAAGPYLFTNWLDVPLKQQQHQPLRVAWVAELLEVIAAYNKGRYGGCWDVIGWHGKTIVFAELKRRKKDRLQTTQPLWLEAGLRAGLQPENFLFVEWDFDSSI
;
A
#
# COMPACT_ATOMS: atom_id res chain seq x y z
N MET A 1 -16.01 13.39 8.62
CA MET A 1 -14.89 12.82 7.84
C MET A 1 -13.90 12.16 8.79
N ASN A 2 -13.87 10.84 8.77
CA ASN A 2 -12.93 10.02 9.50
C ASN A 2 -11.57 10.13 8.82
N HIS A 3 -10.77 11.09 9.28
CA HIS A 3 -9.39 11.25 8.86
C HIS A 3 -8.58 10.14 9.52
N PHE A 4 -8.35 9.05 8.78
CA PHE A 4 -7.50 7.94 9.19
C PHE A 4 -6.20 8.44 9.83
N GLY A 5 -6.12 8.43 11.16
CA GLY A 5 -4.96 8.96 11.89
C GLY A 5 -4.59 10.42 11.61
N HIS A 6 -5.55 11.29 11.26
CA HIS A 6 -5.30 12.68 10.80
C HIS A 6 -4.44 12.76 9.52
N LYS A 7 -4.37 11.69 8.73
CA LYS A 7 -3.67 11.73 7.44
C LYS A 7 -4.30 12.84 6.57
N PRO A 8 -3.47 13.67 5.94
CA PRO A 8 -3.94 14.70 5.02
C PRO A 8 -4.53 14.06 3.76
N LEU A 9 -5.44 14.80 3.11
CA LEU A 9 -6.02 14.43 1.83
C LEU A 9 -5.37 15.27 0.72
N ILE A 10 -5.18 14.67 -0.45
CA ILE A 10 -4.72 15.33 -1.67
C ILE A 10 -5.88 15.44 -2.65
N ASP A 11 -5.80 16.40 -3.56
CA ASP A 11 -6.74 16.53 -4.67
C ASP A 11 -6.32 15.58 -5.80
N PHE A 12 -7.20 14.64 -6.14
CA PHE A 12 -7.06 13.78 -7.32
C PHE A 12 -8.30 13.93 -8.21
N GLY A 13 -8.18 14.75 -9.25
CA GLY A 13 -9.27 14.96 -10.21
C GLY A 13 -10.49 15.70 -9.61
N GLY A 14 -10.28 16.59 -8.65
CA GLY A 14 -11.32 17.32 -7.92
C GLY A 14 -11.87 16.57 -6.71
N LEU A 15 -11.31 15.40 -6.37
CA LEU A 15 -11.76 14.57 -5.26
C LEU A 15 -10.70 14.51 -4.15
N PRO A 16 -11.08 14.75 -2.88
CA PRO A 16 -10.17 14.62 -1.76
C PRO A 16 -9.94 13.14 -1.42
N VAL A 17 -8.71 12.65 -1.63
CA VAL A 17 -8.33 11.25 -1.40
C VAL A 17 -7.06 11.15 -0.56
N PHE A 18 -6.84 10.00 0.10
CA PHE A 18 -5.52 9.71 0.67
C PHE A 18 -4.51 9.46 -0.46
N ALA A 19 -3.24 9.75 -0.22
CA ALA A 19 -2.18 9.57 -1.22
C ALA A 19 -2.09 8.10 -1.70
N GLU A 20 -2.30 7.15 -0.79
CA GLU A 20 -2.35 5.72 -1.07
C GLU A 20 -3.50 5.36 -2.01
N LEU A 21 -4.67 5.97 -1.84
CA LEU A 21 -5.80 5.79 -2.76
C LEU A 21 -5.57 6.45 -4.11
N CYS A 22 -4.85 7.57 -4.17
CA CYS A 22 -4.42 8.17 -5.44
C CYS A 22 -3.50 7.21 -6.22
N VAL A 23 -2.49 6.62 -5.58
CA VAL A 23 -1.60 5.63 -6.24
C VAL A 23 -2.37 4.37 -6.64
N TYR A 24 -3.28 3.88 -5.79
CA TYR A 24 -4.21 2.81 -6.13
C TYR A 24 -5.01 3.12 -7.41
N GLU A 25 -5.59 4.32 -7.51
CA GLU A 25 -6.36 4.72 -8.70
C GLU A 25 -5.46 4.90 -9.93
N LEU A 26 -4.24 5.40 -9.79
CA LEU A 26 -3.28 5.50 -10.90
C LEU A 26 -2.93 4.12 -11.49
N PHE A 27 -2.78 3.09 -10.66
CA PHE A 27 -2.65 1.71 -11.14
C PHE A 27 -3.91 1.28 -11.91
N ARG A 28 -5.10 1.48 -11.32
CA ARG A 28 -6.39 1.10 -11.93
C ARG A 28 -6.62 1.77 -13.29
N LEU A 29 -6.38 3.06 -13.38
CA LEU A 29 -6.53 3.86 -14.60
C LEU A 29 -5.51 3.44 -15.68
N SER A 30 -4.36 2.90 -15.28
CA SER A 30 -3.34 2.35 -16.18
C SER A 30 -3.63 0.90 -16.64
N GLY A 31 -4.79 0.34 -16.28
CA GLY A 31 -5.18 -1.03 -16.64
C GLY A 31 -4.69 -2.12 -15.68
N TRP A 32 -4.09 -1.75 -14.55
CA TRP A 32 -3.65 -2.70 -13.53
C TRP A 32 -4.77 -2.97 -12.53
N GLU A 33 -4.69 -4.06 -11.80
CA GLU A 33 -5.42 -4.23 -10.55
C GLU A 33 -4.57 -3.71 -9.38
N ALA A 34 -5.19 -3.37 -8.26
CA ALA A 34 -4.47 -2.85 -7.10
C ALA A 34 -5.18 -3.10 -5.76
N ARG A 35 -4.42 -2.94 -4.67
CA ARG A 35 -4.93 -2.85 -3.28
C ARG A 35 -4.09 -1.87 -2.47
N TRP A 36 -4.75 -1.06 -1.64
CA TRP A 36 -4.09 -0.41 -0.52
C TRP A 36 -4.00 -1.40 0.64
N LEU A 37 -2.79 -1.71 1.07
CA LEU A 37 -2.49 -2.55 2.21
C LEU A 37 -2.27 -1.70 3.45
N GLU A 38 -3.00 -1.99 4.52
CA GLU A 38 -2.80 -1.33 5.81
C GLU A 38 -2.47 -2.38 6.88
N THR A 39 -1.33 -2.22 7.53
CA THR A 39 -0.83 -3.15 8.55
C THR A 39 -1.04 -2.62 9.96
N TYR A 40 -1.26 -1.32 10.13
CA TYR A 40 -1.56 -0.70 11.41
C TYR A 40 -2.94 -1.10 11.91
N GLY A 41 -2.99 -1.70 13.10
CA GLY A 41 -4.24 -2.21 13.68
C GLY A 41 -4.84 -3.40 12.92
N ALA A 42 -4.12 -3.97 11.95
CA ALA A 42 -4.51 -5.17 11.23
C ALA A 42 -4.26 -6.42 12.09
N PRO A 43 -5.03 -7.50 11.88
CA PRO A 43 -4.80 -8.77 12.57
C PRO A 43 -3.47 -9.41 12.15
N ALA A 44 -2.97 -10.35 12.96
CA ALA A 44 -1.73 -11.08 12.62
C ALA A 44 -1.83 -11.88 11.31
N ALA A 45 -3.06 -12.21 10.87
CA ALA A 45 -3.32 -12.98 9.67
C ALA A 45 -3.00 -12.25 8.35
N GLY A 46 -2.88 -10.92 8.36
CA GLY A 46 -2.59 -10.15 7.15
C GLY A 46 -3.02 -8.68 7.23
N PRO A 47 -2.59 -7.86 6.27
CA PRO A 47 -3.00 -6.48 6.17
C PRO A 47 -4.50 -6.37 5.83
N TYR A 48 -5.08 -5.24 6.18
CA TYR A 48 -6.33 -4.80 5.57
C TYR A 48 -6.13 -4.52 4.09
N LEU A 49 -7.11 -4.91 3.27
CA LEU A 49 -7.06 -4.76 1.81
C LEU A 49 -8.14 -3.80 1.33
N PHE A 50 -7.79 -2.52 1.24
CA PHE A 50 -8.71 -1.45 0.88
C PHE A 50 -8.73 -1.17 -0.63
N THR A 51 -9.88 -0.70 -1.09
CA THR A 51 -10.12 -0.19 -2.46
C THR A 51 -10.79 1.18 -2.46
N ASN A 52 -11.21 1.65 -1.28
CA ASN A 52 -11.82 2.93 -1.04
C ASN A 52 -11.61 3.30 0.44
N TRP A 53 -12.04 4.49 0.81
CA TRP A 53 -12.16 4.90 2.20
C TRP A 53 -13.52 5.53 2.44
N LEU A 54 -14.26 4.98 3.40
CA LEU A 54 -15.59 5.47 3.77
C LEU A 54 -15.50 6.36 5.01
N ASP A 55 -16.44 7.29 5.19
CA ASP A 55 -16.56 8.08 6.42
C ASP A 55 -17.20 7.25 7.56
N VAL A 56 -16.59 6.11 7.88
CA VAL A 56 -17.02 5.18 8.93
C VAL A 56 -15.82 4.69 9.75
N PRO A 57 -16.00 4.20 11.00
CA PRO A 57 -14.92 3.67 11.82
C PRO A 57 -14.11 2.56 11.11
N LEU A 58 -12.82 2.41 11.45
CA LEU A 58 -11.91 1.42 10.82
C LEU A 58 -12.51 0.00 10.75
N LYS A 59 -13.15 -0.46 11.82
CA LYS A 59 -13.78 -1.79 11.89
C LYS A 59 -14.96 -1.99 10.93
N GLN A 60 -15.50 -0.90 10.38
CA GLN A 60 -16.61 -0.89 9.42
C GLN A 60 -16.12 -0.59 7.98
N GLN A 61 -14.82 -0.35 7.79
CA GLN A 61 -14.26 -0.19 6.46
C GLN A 61 -14.41 -1.48 5.67
N GLN A 62 -14.56 -1.36 4.36
CA GLN A 62 -14.76 -2.50 3.48
C GLN A 62 -13.41 -3.05 3.02
N HIS A 63 -13.20 -4.34 3.25
CA HIS A 63 -12.03 -5.05 2.72
C HIS A 63 -12.43 -5.86 1.49
N GLN A 64 -11.61 -5.78 0.45
CA GLN A 64 -11.78 -6.64 -0.72
C GLN A 64 -10.64 -7.66 -0.80
N PRO A 65 -10.94 -8.97 -0.73
CA PRO A 65 -9.91 -9.99 -0.82
C PRO A 65 -9.18 -9.92 -2.17
N LEU A 66 -7.93 -10.37 -2.17
CA LEU A 66 -7.18 -10.67 -3.39
C LEU A 66 -7.80 -11.90 -4.04
N ARG A 67 -8.40 -11.73 -5.23
CA ARG A 67 -9.04 -12.84 -5.97
C ARG A 67 -8.03 -13.66 -6.79
N VAL A 68 -6.84 -13.10 -6.99
CA VAL A 68 -5.77 -13.71 -7.77
C VAL A 68 -4.82 -14.40 -6.81
N ALA A 69 -4.86 -15.74 -6.80
CA ALA A 69 -4.18 -16.57 -5.81
C ALA A 69 -2.68 -16.26 -5.70
N TRP A 70 -1.97 -16.13 -6.82
CA TRP A 70 -0.52 -15.91 -6.82
C TRP A 70 -0.11 -14.61 -6.10
N VAL A 71 -0.95 -13.57 -6.10
CA VAL A 71 -0.66 -12.31 -5.41
C VAL A 71 -0.76 -12.51 -3.89
N ALA A 72 -1.80 -13.22 -3.44
CA ALA A 72 -1.98 -13.56 -2.03
C ALA A 72 -0.85 -14.49 -1.53
N GLU A 73 -0.56 -15.55 -2.29
CA GLU A 73 0.53 -16.49 -2.03
C GLU A 73 1.89 -15.79 -1.96
N LEU A 74 2.15 -14.83 -2.87
CA LEU A 74 3.37 -14.05 -2.84
C LEU A 74 3.49 -13.23 -1.55
N LEU A 75 2.42 -12.57 -1.09
CA LEU A 75 2.44 -11.83 0.18
C LEU A 75 2.73 -12.75 1.38
N GLU A 76 2.18 -13.97 1.38
CA GLU A 76 2.47 -14.97 2.41
C GLU A 76 3.93 -15.44 2.37
N VAL A 77 4.50 -15.67 1.18
CA VAL A 77 5.91 -16.04 1.01
C VAL A 77 6.83 -14.92 1.51
N ILE A 78 6.53 -13.66 1.16
CA ILE A 78 7.30 -12.50 1.66
C ILE A 78 7.18 -12.42 3.19
N ALA A 79 5.98 -12.59 3.74
CA ALA A 79 5.77 -12.59 5.19
C ALA A 79 6.58 -13.72 5.86
N ALA A 80 6.67 -14.91 5.25
CA ALA A 80 7.48 -16.01 5.76
C ALA A 80 8.98 -15.64 5.81
N TYR A 81 9.52 -15.01 4.76
CA TYR A 81 10.88 -14.46 4.79
C TYR A 81 11.03 -13.29 5.80
N ASN A 82 9.95 -12.59 6.09
CA ASN A 82 9.86 -11.52 7.10
C ASN A 82 9.42 -12.02 8.49
N LYS A 83 9.87 -13.22 8.88
CA LYS A 83 9.64 -13.81 10.21
C LYS A 83 8.15 -14.07 10.52
N GLY A 84 7.37 -14.40 9.50
CA GLY A 84 5.92 -14.63 9.59
C GLY A 84 5.11 -13.37 9.88
N ARG A 85 5.60 -12.19 9.50
CA ARG A 85 4.95 -10.90 9.82
C ARG A 85 4.76 -10.05 8.58
N TYR A 86 3.65 -9.32 8.55
CA TYR A 86 3.33 -8.31 7.54
C TYR A 86 3.84 -6.91 7.89
N GLY A 87 4.45 -6.73 9.06
CA GLY A 87 4.97 -5.43 9.48
C GLY A 87 6.02 -4.90 8.49
N GLY A 88 5.81 -3.67 8.02
CA GLY A 88 6.65 -3.04 6.99
C GLY A 88 6.22 -3.33 5.55
N CYS A 89 5.11 -4.07 5.33
CA CYS A 89 4.51 -4.19 4.01
C CYS A 89 4.21 -2.80 3.44
N TRP A 90 4.55 -2.61 2.17
CA TRP A 90 4.42 -1.33 1.49
C TRP A 90 2.95 -1.02 1.21
N ASP A 91 2.64 0.27 1.15
CA ASP A 91 1.29 0.79 1.24
C ASP A 91 0.37 0.32 0.09
N VAL A 92 0.85 0.23 -1.15
CA VAL A 92 0.01 -0.17 -2.29
C VAL A 92 0.67 -1.28 -3.07
N ILE A 93 -0.09 -2.30 -3.48
CA ILE A 93 0.32 -3.20 -4.55
C ILE A 93 -0.50 -2.95 -5.80
N GLY A 94 0.16 -2.96 -6.94
CA GLY A 94 -0.45 -3.06 -8.26
C GLY A 94 0.02 -4.33 -8.96
N TRP A 95 -0.88 -5.03 -9.66
CA TRP A 95 -0.49 -6.16 -10.51
C TRP A 95 -1.16 -6.13 -11.88
N HIS A 96 -0.43 -6.65 -12.88
CA HIS A 96 -0.94 -6.85 -14.24
C HIS A 96 -0.27 -8.07 -14.87
N GLY A 97 -1.07 -9.06 -15.26
CA GLY A 97 -0.56 -10.36 -15.70
C GLY A 97 0.22 -11.07 -14.59
N LYS A 98 1.54 -11.23 -14.78
CA LYS A 98 2.47 -11.84 -13.81
C LYS A 98 3.40 -10.82 -13.14
N THR A 99 3.21 -9.54 -13.42
CA THR A 99 4.04 -8.47 -12.86
C THR A 99 3.33 -7.87 -11.64
N ILE A 100 4.09 -7.63 -10.58
CA ILE A 100 3.63 -6.91 -9.39
C ILE A 100 4.56 -5.73 -9.12
N VAL A 101 4.00 -4.65 -8.58
CA VAL A 101 4.73 -3.51 -8.04
C VAL A 101 4.21 -3.22 -6.65
N PHE A 102 5.11 -3.10 -5.69
CA PHE A 102 4.87 -2.57 -4.37
C PHE A 102 5.24 -1.08 -4.39
N ALA A 103 4.35 -0.22 -3.93
CA ALA A 103 4.55 1.21 -3.83
C ALA A 103 4.50 1.64 -2.36
N GLU A 104 5.57 2.25 -1.89
CA GLU A 104 5.68 2.85 -0.55
C GLU A 104 5.61 4.37 -0.67
N LEU A 105 4.68 4.98 0.05
CA LEU A 105 4.41 6.41 -0.05
C LEU A 105 5.02 7.15 1.15
N LYS A 106 5.70 8.26 0.87
CA LYS A 106 6.20 9.16 1.91
C LYS A 106 5.91 10.60 1.55
N ARG A 107 5.34 11.35 2.50
CA ARG A 107 5.25 12.79 2.36
C ARG A 107 6.62 13.42 2.58
N ARG A 108 7.07 14.20 1.60
CA ARG A 108 8.33 14.92 1.61
C ARG A 108 8.50 15.72 2.91
N LYS A 109 9.69 15.60 3.53
CA LYS A 109 10.08 16.27 4.80
C LYS A 109 9.19 15.96 6.03
N LYS A 110 8.12 15.20 5.90
CA LYS A 110 7.20 14.86 7.01
C LYS A 110 7.34 13.41 7.42
N ASP A 111 7.43 12.51 6.46
CA ASP A 111 7.61 11.09 6.69
C ASP A 111 9.04 10.64 6.42
N ARG A 112 9.42 9.53 7.03
CA ARG A 112 10.69 8.85 6.81
C ARG A 112 10.44 7.36 6.66
N LEU A 113 11.33 6.67 5.97
CA LEU A 113 11.33 5.21 5.95
C LEU A 113 11.49 4.67 7.38
N GLN A 114 10.57 3.79 7.77
CA GLN A 114 10.65 3.05 9.02
C GLN A 114 11.57 1.85 8.85
N THR A 115 12.21 1.40 9.93
CA THR A 115 13.16 0.28 9.89
C THR A 115 12.56 -1.04 9.41
N THR A 116 11.25 -1.22 9.51
CA THR A 116 10.55 -2.42 9.04
C THR A 116 10.35 -2.46 7.52
N GLN A 117 10.35 -1.30 6.84
CA GLN A 117 10.06 -1.20 5.41
C GLN A 117 11.21 -1.72 4.52
N PRO A 118 12.49 -1.45 4.84
CA PRO A 118 13.61 -2.14 4.21
C PRO A 118 13.62 -3.65 4.47
N LEU A 119 13.19 -4.11 5.66
CA LEU A 119 13.12 -5.55 5.95
C LEU A 119 12.09 -6.26 5.07
N TRP A 120 10.94 -5.61 4.78
CA TRP A 120 9.97 -6.13 3.83
C TRP A 120 10.53 -6.20 2.40
N LEU A 121 11.25 -5.15 1.96
CA LEU A 121 11.96 -5.15 0.68
C LEU A 121 12.95 -6.33 0.61
N GLU A 122 13.82 -6.50 1.61
CA GLU A 122 14.77 -7.62 1.67
C GLU A 122 14.08 -8.98 1.61
N ALA A 123 12.96 -9.15 2.33
CA ALA A 123 12.17 -10.37 2.28
C ALA A 123 11.55 -10.60 0.89
N GLY A 124 11.11 -9.55 0.21
CA GLY A 124 10.63 -9.58 -1.17
C GLY A 124 11.69 -10.04 -2.17
N LEU A 125 12.91 -9.52 -2.05
CA LEU A 125 14.04 -9.94 -2.87
C LEU A 125 14.37 -11.42 -2.65
N ARG A 126 14.30 -11.91 -1.41
CA ARG A 126 14.47 -13.35 -1.08
C ARG A 126 13.34 -14.22 -1.63
N ALA A 127 12.14 -13.66 -1.76
CA ALA A 127 11.00 -14.30 -2.43
C ALA A 127 11.12 -14.32 -3.96
N GLY A 128 12.20 -13.78 -4.53
CA GLY A 128 12.48 -13.80 -5.97
C GLY A 128 12.05 -12.55 -6.74
N LEU A 129 11.51 -11.53 -6.05
CA LEU A 129 11.27 -10.23 -6.66
C LEU A 129 12.59 -9.52 -6.96
N GLN A 130 12.53 -8.57 -7.88
CA GLN A 130 13.65 -7.72 -8.27
C GLN A 130 13.42 -6.29 -7.76
N PRO A 131 14.46 -5.44 -7.68
CA PRO A 131 14.32 -4.05 -7.25
C PRO A 131 13.26 -3.27 -8.04
N GLU A 132 13.05 -3.59 -9.31
CA GLU A 132 12.06 -2.91 -10.16
C GLU A 132 10.61 -3.21 -9.75
N ASN A 133 10.38 -4.24 -8.92
CA ASN A 133 9.08 -4.50 -8.31
C ASN A 133 8.78 -3.56 -7.14
N PHE A 134 9.69 -2.65 -6.78
CA PHE A 134 9.58 -1.78 -5.62
C PHE A 134 9.72 -0.31 -6.03
N LEU A 135 8.61 0.42 -5.96
CA LEU A 135 8.50 1.84 -6.26
C LEU A 135 8.41 2.68 -4.98
N PHE A 136 9.35 3.59 -4.78
CA PHE A 136 9.23 4.58 -3.71
C PHE A 136 8.60 5.86 -4.27
N VAL A 137 7.50 6.30 -3.66
CA VAL A 137 6.72 7.46 -4.11
C VAL A 137 6.83 8.57 -3.07
N GLU A 138 7.56 9.63 -3.40
CA GLU A 138 7.58 10.86 -2.61
C GLU A 138 6.51 11.84 -3.14
N TRP A 139 5.74 12.44 -2.24
CA TRP A 139 4.72 13.43 -2.59
C TRP A 139 4.75 14.62 -1.62
N ASP A 140 4.22 15.78 -2.05
CA ASP A 140 4.06 16.96 -1.20
C ASP A 140 2.89 17.81 -1.68
N PHE A 141 2.48 18.79 -0.88
CA PHE A 141 1.61 19.86 -1.36
C PHE A 141 2.44 20.92 -2.08
N ASP A 142 1.88 21.49 -3.14
CA ASP A 142 2.49 22.67 -3.73
C ASP A 142 2.58 23.77 -2.68
N SER A 143 3.80 24.29 -2.51
CA SER A 143 4.10 25.39 -1.58
C SER A 143 3.99 26.75 -2.28
N SER A 144 3.62 26.77 -3.56
CA SER A 144 3.51 27.96 -4.40
C SER A 144 2.16 28.66 -4.19
N ILE A 145 2.01 29.34 -3.05
CA ILE A 145 1.09 30.48 -2.87
C ILE A 145 1.85 31.58 -2.15
#